data_AF-A0A944YVW8-F1
#
_entry.id   AF-A0A944YVW8-F1
#
_cell.length_a   1.000
_cell.length_b   1.000
_cell.length_c   1.000
_cell.angle_alpha   90.00
_cell.angle_beta   90.00
_cell.angle_gamma   90.00
#
_symmetry.space_group_name_H-M   'P 1'
#
loop_
_entity.id
_entity.type
_entity.pdbx_description
1 polymer ?
#
loop_
_entity_poly.entity_id
_entity_poly.type
_entity_poly.pdbx_seq_one_letter_code
_entity_poly.pdbx_strand_id
1 'polypeptide(L)'
;MPYAGYISDLYSDQEVWLCWPGKLEDVCGRDQTATAIYADGTLEVIPFEKALNPEVDCFYIYPTTSGDRTPNSDLIPDETQEINTVWAQVRVASGAP
;
A
#
# COMPACT_ATOMS: atom_id res chain seq x y z
N MET A 1 20.08 19.44 5.61
CA MET A 1 20.27 17.99 5.91
C MET A 1 19.70 17.76 7.29
N PRO A 2 18.76 16.82 7.49
CA PRO A 2 18.30 16.52 8.84
C PRO A 2 19.47 15.96 9.66
N TYR A 3 19.67 16.50 10.86
CA TYR A 3 20.71 16.10 11.80
C TYR A 3 20.20 14.97 12.71
N ALA A 4 21.12 14.26 13.38
CA ALA A 4 20.74 13.20 14.31
C ALA A 4 19.79 13.71 15.40
N GLY A 5 18.60 13.09 15.51
CA GLY A 5 17.56 13.49 16.46
C GLY A 5 16.47 14.40 15.89
N TYR A 6 16.55 14.79 14.61
CA TYR A 6 15.43 15.46 13.95
C TYR A 6 14.25 14.49 13.77
N ILE A 7 13.07 14.91 14.25
CA ILE A 7 11.79 14.25 14.01
C ILE A 7 11.01 15.16 13.07
N SER A 8 10.52 14.61 11.96
CA SER A 8 9.72 15.37 11.00
C SER A 8 8.29 15.43 11.48
N ASP A 9 7.73 16.62 11.67
CA ASP A 9 6.30 16.79 11.94
C ASP A 9 5.46 16.18 10.81
N LEU A 10 5.94 16.33 9.56
CA LEU A 10 5.25 15.85 8.36
C LEU A 10 5.19 14.32 8.31
N TYR A 11 6.32 13.62 8.43
CA TYR A 11 6.35 12.16 8.38
C TYR A 11 5.94 11.50 9.71
N SER A 12 5.77 12.27 10.79
CA SER A 12 5.19 11.75 12.04
C SER A 12 3.67 11.82 12.05
N ASP A 13 3.06 12.58 11.13
CA ASP A 13 1.62 12.60 10.94
C ASP A 13 1.17 11.30 10.25
N GLN A 14 0.22 10.58 10.85
CA GLN A 14 -0.29 9.32 10.30
C GLN A 14 -1.14 9.57 9.03
N GLU A 15 -1.71 10.76 8.91
CA GLU A 15 -2.63 11.08 7.83
C GLU A 15 -1.94 11.19 6.46
N VAL A 16 -0.66 11.57 6.42
CA VAL A 16 0.11 11.66 5.16
C VAL A 16 0.54 10.30 4.61
N TRP A 17 0.31 9.22 5.36
CA TRP A 17 0.59 7.86 4.91
C TRP A 17 -0.65 7.21 4.31
N LEU A 18 -0.49 6.59 3.15
CA LEU A 18 -1.50 5.75 2.52
C LEU A 18 -1.80 4.49 3.32
N CYS A 19 -0.76 3.96 3.96
CA CYS A 19 -0.85 2.78 4.81
C CYS A 19 -0.23 3.07 6.16
N TRP A 20 -1.05 2.97 7.20
CA TRP A 20 -0.59 3.09 8.58
C TRP A 20 -1.43 2.16 9.47
N PRO A 21 -0.80 1.27 10.26
CA PRO A 21 -1.54 0.37 11.14
C PRO A 21 -2.46 1.14 12.10
N GLY A 22 -3.76 0.91 11.99
CA GLY A 22 -4.78 1.52 12.85
C GLY A 22 -5.36 2.85 12.37
N LYS A 23 -4.95 3.35 11.19
CA LYS A 23 -5.62 4.47 10.52
C LYS A 23 -6.99 4.04 10.01
N LEU A 24 -7.97 4.94 10.04
CA LEU A 24 -9.35 4.66 9.60
C LEU A 24 -9.43 4.38 8.09
N GLU A 25 -8.73 5.19 7.28
CA GLU A 25 -8.65 5.06 5.83
C GLU A 25 -7.34 4.38 5.40
N ASP A 26 -7.05 3.22 5.99
CA ASP A 26 -5.88 2.43 5.65
C ASP A 26 -6.07 1.70 4.30
N VAL A 27 -5.39 2.16 3.25
CA VAL A 27 -5.43 1.55 1.92
C VAL A 27 -4.95 0.10 1.96
N CYS A 28 -3.97 -0.20 2.83
CA CYS A 28 -3.42 -1.54 2.99
C CYS A 28 -4.37 -2.50 3.73
N GLY A 29 -5.40 -1.99 4.40
CA GLY A 29 -6.44 -2.77 5.06
C GLY A 29 -7.65 -3.11 4.18
N ARG A 30 -7.71 -2.58 2.95
CA ARG A 30 -8.79 -2.89 1.98
C ARG A 30 -8.75 -4.37 1.59
N ASP A 31 -9.90 -4.94 1.20
CA ASP A 31 -9.96 -6.32 0.70
C ASP A 31 -9.06 -6.50 -0.52
N GLN A 32 -8.35 -7.61 -0.55
CA GLN A 32 -7.40 -7.98 -1.59
C GLN A 32 -7.79 -9.27 -2.31
N THR A 33 -8.98 -9.80 -2.05
CA THR A 33 -9.50 -11.00 -2.71
C THR A 33 -9.38 -10.86 -4.23
N ALA A 34 -8.80 -11.88 -4.87
CA ALA A 34 -8.52 -11.89 -6.30
C ALA A 34 -9.31 -13.00 -6.99
N THR A 35 -9.48 -12.88 -8.31
CA THR A 35 -10.05 -13.95 -9.14
C THR A 35 -9.01 -14.40 -10.15
N ALA A 36 -8.56 -15.65 -10.05
CA ALA A 36 -7.74 -16.28 -11.07
C ALA A 36 -8.60 -16.62 -12.29
N ILE A 37 -8.04 -16.35 -13.48
CA ILE A 37 -8.63 -16.68 -14.77
C ILE A 37 -7.68 -17.66 -15.46
N TYR A 38 -8.10 -18.90 -15.62
CA TYR A 38 -7.27 -19.94 -16.24
C TYR A 38 -7.41 -19.94 -17.77
N ALA A 39 -6.47 -20.59 -18.45
CA ALA A 39 -6.43 -20.63 -19.92
C ALA A 39 -7.66 -21.29 -20.55
N ASP A 40 -8.35 -22.18 -19.82
CA ASP A 40 -9.60 -22.81 -20.24
C ASP A 40 -10.85 -21.96 -19.95
N GLY A 41 -10.66 -20.76 -19.39
CA GLY A 41 -11.72 -19.82 -19.04
C GLY A 41 -12.39 -20.12 -17.69
N THR A 42 -11.93 -21.10 -16.93
CA THR A 42 -12.41 -21.31 -15.56
C THR A 42 -11.98 -20.16 -14.64
N LEU A 43 -12.81 -19.88 -13.64
CA LEU A 43 -12.61 -18.81 -12.67
C LEU A 43 -12.49 -19.41 -11.27
N GLU A 44 -11.50 -18.97 -10.51
CA GLU A 44 -11.33 -19.33 -9.10
C GLU A 44 -11.18 -18.06 -8.27
N VAL A 45 -11.98 -17.93 -7.21
CA VAL A 45 -11.84 -16.83 -6.25
C VAL A 45 -10.77 -17.23 -5.24
N ILE A 46 -9.70 -16.44 -5.16
CA ILE A 46 -8.58 -16.59 -4.24
C ILE A 46 -8.79 -15.59 -3.10
N PRO A 47 -9.26 -16.03 -1.92
CA PRO A 47 -9.41 -15.14 -0.77
C PRO A 47 -8.06 -14.58 -0.34
N PHE A 48 -8.07 -13.34 0.16
CA PHE A 48 -6.90 -12.79 0.82
C PHE A 48 -6.84 -13.24 2.28
N GLU A 49 -5.71 -13.82 2.67
CA GLU A 49 -5.42 -14.15 4.06
C GLU A 49 -4.08 -13.52 4.46
N LYS A 50 -4.11 -12.69 5.50
CA LYS A 50 -2.91 -12.10 6.06
C LYS A 50 -2.09 -13.19 6.75
N ALA A 51 -0.78 -13.25 6.47
CA ALA A 51 0.12 -14.18 7.13
C ALA A 51 0.12 -13.97 8.66
N LEU A 52 -0.02 -15.07 9.41
CA LEU A 52 0.00 -15.05 10.88
C LEU A 52 1.41 -14.78 11.44
N ASN A 53 2.45 -15.19 10.71
CA ASN A 53 3.84 -15.02 11.09
C ASN A 53 4.68 -14.63 9.86
N PRO A 54 4.57 -13.37 9.38
CA PRO A 54 5.31 -12.91 8.22
C PRO A 54 6.81 -12.85 8.54
N GLU A 55 7.67 -13.14 7.55
CA GLU A 55 9.12 -13.00 7.70
C GLU A 55 9.57 -11.53 7.80
N VAL A 56 8.71 -10.60 7.39
CA VAL A 56 8.93 -9.16 7.42
C VAL A 56 7.91 -8.50 8.33
N ASP A 57 8.38 -7.79 9.35
CA ASP A 57 7.51 -7.12 10.33
C ASP A 57 6.79 -5.89 9.76
N CYS A 58 7.48 -5.12 8.93
CA CYS A 58 6.98 -3.89 8.30
C CYS A 58 7.67 -3.66 6.96
N PHE A 59 6.89 -3.24 5.96
CA PHE A 59 7.42 -2.74 4.70
C PHE A 59 6.89 -1.32 4.47
N TYR A 60 7.65 -0.54 3.70
CA TYR A 60 7.24 0.79 3.25
C TYR A 60 7.07 0.78 1.74
N ILE A 61 5.91 1.22 1.26
CA ILE A 61 5.61 1.30 -0.16
C ILE A 61 5.63 2.77 -0.58
N TYR A 62 6.42 3.06 -1.60
CA TYR A 62 6.32 4.29 -2.35
C TYR A 62 5.59 3.98 -3.67
N PRO A 63 4.40 4.56 -3.92
CA PRO A 63 3.67 4.30 -5.15
C PRO A 63 4.53 4.61 -6.39
N THR A 64 4.53 3.72 -7.37
CA THR A 64 5.31 3.90 -8.61
C THR A 64 4.58 4.72 -9.67
N THR A 65 3.30 5.06 -9.44
CA THR A 65 2.55 5.99 -10.28
C THR A 65 2.13 7.18 -9.43
N SER A 66 2.12 8.36 -10.04
CA SER A 66 1.65 9.57 -9.39
C SER A 66 0.99 10.53 -10.38
N GLY A 67 -0.04 11.22 -9.91
CA GLY A 67 -0.74 12.28 -10.64
C GLY A 67 -0.10 13.65 -10.49
N ASP A 68 0.89 13.77 -9.61
CA ASP A 68 1.48 15.03 -9.24
C ASP A 68 2.28 15.65 -10.39
N ARG A 69 2.10 16.96 -10.56
CA ARG A 69 2.78 17.72 -11.62
C ARG A 69 4.22 18.08 -11.27
N THR A 70 4.59 17.95 -10.00
CA THR A 70 5.94 18.30 -9.52
C THR A 70 6.75 17.04 -9.26
N PRO A 71 8.10 17.12 -9.20
CA PRO A 71 8.93 15.94 -8.95
C PRO A 71 8.72 15.27 -7.59
N ASN A 72 8.19 16.01 -6.61
CA ASN A 72 7.91 15.51 -5.27
C ASN A 72 6.41 15.39 -5.08
N SER A 73 6.00 14.43 -4.24
CA SER A 73 4.59 14.29 -3.88
C SER A 73 4.08 15.50 -3.11
N ASP A 74 2.83 15.89 -3.36
CA ASP A 74 2.10 16.88 -2.55
C ASP A 74 1.42 16.28 -1.30
N LEU A 75 1.54 14.96 -1.11
CA LEU A 75 0.94 14.14 -0.05
C LEU A 75 -0.60 14.05 -0.11
N ILE A 76 -1.19 14.38 -1.25
CA ILE A 76 -2.62 14.23 -1.53
C ILE A 76 -2.77 13.16 -2.62
N PRO A 77 -3.10 11.92 -2.24
CA PRO A 77 -3.09 10.82 -3.21
C PRO A 77 -4.34 10.81 -4.10
N ASP A 78 -4.17 10.39 -5.36
CA ASP A 78 -5.28 10.16 -6.30
C ASP A 78 -5.69 8.67 -6.31
N GLU A 79 -7.00 8.39 -6.31
CA GLU A 79 -7.54 7.03 -6.37
C GLU A 79 -7.04 6.27 -7.61
N THR A 80 -6.96 6.93 -8.76
CA THR A 80 -6.60 6.32 -10.04
C THR A 80 -5.11 5.99 -10.17
N GLN A 81 -4.25 6.51 -9.30
CA GLN A 81 -2.80 6.37 -9.39
C GLN A 81 -2.20 5.84 -8.09
N GLU A 82 -1.88 6.70 -7.12
CA GLU A 82 -1.14 6.34 -5.91
C GLU A 82 -1.87 5.26 -5.11
N ILE A 83 -3.19 5.43 -4.88
CA ILE A 83 -3.98 4.53 -4.05
C ILE A 83 -4.11 3.15 -4.71
N ASN A 84 -4.53 3.10 -5.98
CA ASN A 84 -4.64 1.84 -6.73
C ASN A 84 -3.30 1.11 -6.83
N THR A 85 -2.20 1.86 -7.00
CA THR A 85 -0.86 1.29 -7.09
C THR A 85 -0.44 0.67 -5.77
N VAL A 86 -0.65 1.37 -4.65
CA VAL A 86 -0.35 0.84 -3.31
C VAL A 86 -1.22 -0.37 -2.98
N TRP A 87 -2.52 -0.30 -3.30
CA TRP A 87 -3.42 -1.43 -3.14
C TRP A 87 -2.96 -2.66 -3.94
N ALA A 88 -2.48 -2.51 -5.17
CA ALA A 88 -1.93 -3.63 -5.93
C ALA A 88 -0.60 -4.15 -5.35
N GLN A 89 0.29 -3.25 -4.92
CA GLN A 89 1.63 -3.60 -4.42
C GLN A 89 1.61 -4.28 -3.05
N VAL A 90 0.69 -3.89 -2.15
CA VAL A 90 0.61 -4.47 -0.80
C VAL A 90 0.27 -5.95 -0.85
N ARG A 91 -0.47 -6.44 -1.85
CA ARG A 91 -0.74 -7.89 -2.00
C ARG A 91 0.56 -8.68 -2.16
N VAL A 92 1.48 -8.20 -3.01
CA VAL A 92 2.79 -8.83 -3.22
C VAL A 92 3.65 -8.73 -1.97
N ALA A 93 3.69 -7.56 -1.34
CA ALA A 93 4.52 -7.31 -0.15
C ALA A 93 4.04 -8.09 1.10
N SER A 94 2.73 -8.34 1.21
CA SER A 94 2.14 -9.11 2.31
C SER A 94 2.30 -10.63 2.15
N GLY A 95 2.87 -11.10 1.03
CA GLY A 95 3.12 -12.52 0.78
C GLY A 95 1.84 -13.34 0.64
N ALA A 96 0.71 -12.69 0.34
CA ALA A 96 -0.53 -13.41 0.06
C ALA A 96 -0.42 -14.16 -1.29
N PRO A 97 -0.92 -15.40 -1.36
CA PRO A 97 -0.77 -16.28 -2.51
C PRO A 97 -1.45 -15.76 -3.79
#